data_AF-A0A2D6PWD3-F1
#
_entry.id   AF-A0A2D6PWD3-F1
#
_cell.length_a   1.000
_cell.length_b   1.000
_cell.length_c   1.000
_cell.angle_alpha   90.00
_cell.angle_beta   90.00
_cell.angle_gamma   90.00
#
_symmetry.space_group_name_H-M   'P 1'
#
loop_
_entity.id
_entity.type
_entity.pdbx_description
1 polymer ?
#
loop_
_entity_poly.entity_id
_entity_poly.type
_entity_poly.pdbx_seq_one_letter_code
_entity_poly.pdbx_strand_id
1 'polypeptide(L)'
;MEGAASACRRRRGRRGGRRHRRPGRRRADRGGRSVILGRVTGSVHATVKNAHLHGARILVVKPLDLAGRPAGRPLLSIDRVDAGVGDTVLVCREGGSARLLFDDEMTPVQAVVVAVVDRVDLAPDLAEAS
;
A
#
# COMPACT_ATOMS: atom_id res chain seq x y z
N MET A 1 -2.83 11.73 -77.48
CA MET A 1 -2.53 10.31 -77.65
C MET A 1 -2.29 9.73 -76.27
N GLU A 2 -3.16 8.78 -75.91
CA GLU A 2 -3.00 7.72 -74.88
C GLU A 2 -2.73 8.20 -73.45
N GLY A 3 -3.65 7.99 -72.50
CA GLY A 3 -4.12 6.68 -72.04
C GLY A 3 -3.41 6.39 -70.70
N ALA A 4 -3.98 5.90 -69.62
CA ALA A 4 -5.26 5.29 -69.36
C ALA A 4 -5.51 5.36 -67.83
N ALA A 5 -6.77 5.23 -67.45
CA ALA A 5 -7.25 5.07 -66.08
C ALA A 5 -6.66 3.86 -65.35
N SER A 6 -6.76 3.86 -64.01
CA SER A 6 -6.94 2.68 -63.11
C SER A 6 -6.24 2.95 -61.77
N ALA A 7 -6.78 2.79 -60.57
CA ALA A 7 -8.10 2.35 -60.13
C ALA A 7 -8.31 2.79 -58.67
N CYS A 8 -9.56 3.13 -58.37
CA CYS A 8 -10.14 3.06 -57.04
C CYS A 8 -9.90 1.68 -56.40
N ARG A 9 -9.38 1.63 -55.16
CA ARG A 9 -9.56 0.46 -54.28
C ARG A 9 -9.50 0.84 -52.78
N ARG A 10 -10.70 1.12 -52.26
CA ARG A 10 -11.28 0.63 -50.99
C ARG A 10 -10.55 0.89 -49.66
N ARG A 11 -11.25 1.67 -48.82
CA ARG A 11 -11.23 1.66 -47.35
C ARG A 11 -11.00 0.28 -46.73
N ARG A 12 -10.09 0.18 -45.75
CA ARG A 12 -10.23 -0.50 -44.44
C ARG A 12 -9.24 0.24 -43.51
N GLY A 13 -9.63 0.98 -42.48
CA GLY A 13 -10.49 0.57 -41.38
C GLY A 13 -9.70 -0.34 -40.42
N ARG A 14 -9.16 0.23 -39.34
CA ARG A 14 -9.36 -0.18 -37.93
C ARG A 14 -8.12 -0.08 -37.05
N ARG A 15 -8.28 0.76 -36.02
CA ARG A 15 -7.93 0.52 -34.61
C ARG A 15 -6.44 0.45 -34.29
N GLY A 16 -5.83 1.62 -34.12
CA GLY A 16 -4.69 1.79 -33.21
C GLY A 16 -5.03 1.17 -31.86
N GLY A 17 -4.27 0.14 -31.51
CA GLY A 17 -4.54 -0.75 -30.39
C GLY A 17 -4.63 0.02 -29.08
N ARG A 18 -5.85 0.15 -28.57
CA ARG A 18 -6.08 0.31 -27.13
C ARG A 18 -5.42 -0.90 -26.48
N ARG A 19 -4.20 -0.72 -25.99
CA ARG A 19 -3.58 -1.68 -25.08
C ARG A 19 -4.46 -1.70 -23.85
N HIS A 20 -5.39 -2.64 -23.83
CA HIS A 20 -6.11 -3.03 -22.63
C HIS A 20 -5.03 -3.36 -21.61
N ARG A 21 -4.79 -2.43 -20.68
CA ARG A 21 -4.09 -2.72 -19.43
C ARG A 21 -4.89 -3.86 -18.82
N ARG A 22 -4.37 -5.08 -18.92
CA ARG A 22 -4.90 -6.22 -18.18
C ARG A 22 -4.94 -5.75 -16.73
N PRO A 23 -6.10 -5.75 -16.06
CA PRO A 23 -6.09 -5.55 -14.62
C PRO A 23 -5.25 -6.70 -14.09
N GLY A 24 -4.05 -6.38 -13.60
CA GLY A 24 -3.18 -7.34 -12.96
C GLY A 24 -4.06 -8.07 -11.95
N ARG A 25 -4.05 -9.40 -12.02
CA ARG A 25 -4.72 -10.26 -11.05
C ARG A 25 -4.31 -9.75 -9.68
N ARG A 26 -5.19 -8.99 -9.03
CA ARG A 26 -5.03 -8.60 -7.64
C ARG A 26 -5.10 -9.93 -6.91
N ARG A 27 -3.93 -10.49 -6.61
CA ARG A 27 -3.83 -11.60 -5.66
C ARG A 27 -4.63 -11.12 -4.45
N ALA A 28 -5.66 -11.88 -4.14
CA ALA A 28 -6.61 -11.61 -3.11
C ALA A 28 -5.92 -11.18 -1.82
N ASP A 29 -5.89 -9.88 -1.54
CA ASP A 29 -6.04 -9.40 -0.18
C ASP A 29 -7.54 -9.46 0.10
N ARG A 30 -8.05 -10.70 0.32
CA ARG A 30 -9.43 -10.93 0.78
C ARG A 30 -9.48 -10.48 2.24
N GLY A 31 -9.63 -9.18 2.44
CA GLY A 31 -9.70 -8.58 3.77
C GLY A 31 -9.31 -7.12 3.71
N GLY A 32 -10.24 -6.28 3.24
CA GLY A 32 -10.13 -4.82 3.35
C GLY A 32 -10.17 -4.39 4.81
N ARG A 33 -9.11 -4.66 5.57
CA ARG A 33 -8.85 -4.03 6.85
C ARG A 33 -7.91 -2.87 6.56
N SER A 34 -8.48 -1.67 6.49
CA SER A 34 -7.74 -0.42 6.31
C SER A 34 -6.71 -0.20 7.42
N VAL A 35 -6.88 -0.86 8.57
CA VAL A 35 -5.97 -0.82 9.72
C VAL A 35 -5.61 -2.24 10.18
N ILE A 36 -4.34 -2.46 10.51
CA ILE A 36 -3.85 -3.74 11.03
C ILE A 36 -3.07 -3.55 12.34
N LEU A 37 -3.02 -4.59 13.17
CA LEU A 37 -2.10 -4.69 14.30
C LEU A 37 -0.73 -5.12 13.80
N GLY A 38 0.34 -4.54 14.35
CA GLY A 38 1.70 -4.90 14.01
C GLY A 38 2.67 -4.65 15.16
N ARG A 39 3.88 -5.19 15.04
CA ARG A 39 5.00 -4.89 15.91
C ARG A 39 6.10 -4.23 15.13
N VAL A 40 6.67 -3.16 15.66
CA VAL A 40 7.85 -2.52 15.07
C VAL A 40 9.06 -3.42 15.30
N THR A 41 9.67 -3.89 14.22
CA THR A 41 10.84 -4.77 14.27
C THR A 41 12.14 -4.04 13.94
N GLY A 42 12.06 -2.80 13.44
CA GLY A 42 13.25 -2.03 13.06
C GLY A 42 12.92 -0.69 12.44
N SER A 43 13.97 0.05 12.07
CA SER A 43 13.87 1.33 11.34
C SER A 43 14.70 1.27 10.05
N VAL A 44 14.25 1.96 9.01
CA VAL A 44 14.96 2.11 7.73
C VAL A 44 15.40 3.54 7.55
N HIS A 45 16.68 3.72 7.24
CA HIS A 45 17.27 5.02 6.93
C HIS A 45 17.77 5.01 5.49
N ALA A 46 17.48 6.07 4.75
CA ALA A 46 17.93 6.24 3.37
C ALA A 46 18.46 7.66 3.20
N THR A 47 19.64 7.80 2.59
CA THR A 47 20.25 9.11 2.28
C THR A 47 19.66 9.71 1.03
N VAL A 48 19.29 8.87 0.05
CA VAL A 48 18.61 9.26 -1.19
C VAL A 48 17.17 8.76 -1.12
N LYS A 49 16.21 9.68 -1.08
CA LYS A 49 14.77 9.40 -1.04
C LYS A 49 13.99 10.51 -1.72
N ASN A 50 12.71 10.29 -1.99
CA ASN A 50 11.81 11.33 -2.50
C ASN A 50 11.80 12.52 -1.52
N ALA A 51 11.77 13.75 -2.05
CA ALA A 51 11.86 14.96 -1.26
C ALA A 51 10.76 15.05 -0.17
N HIS A 52 9.56 14.56 -0.48
CA HIS A 52 8.40 14.52 0.41
C HIS A 52 8.53 13.50 1.56
N LEU A 53 9.59 12.68 1.58
CA LEU A 53 9.93 11.77 2.67
C LEU A 53 11.09 12.27 3.54
N HIS A 54 11.61 13.49 3.29
CA HIS A 54 12.59 14.08 4.19
C HIS A 54 11.95 14.38 5.56
N GLY A 55 12.69 14.11 6.63
CA GLY A 55 12.19 14.24 8.01
C GLY A 55 11.27 13.10 8.47
N ALA A 56 10.72 12.29 7.56
CA ALA A 56 9.89 11.14 7.91
C ALA A 56 10.74 9.96 8.41
N ARG A 57 10.33 9.36 9.54
CA ARG A 57 10.89 8.10 10.03
C ARG A 57 10.19 6.92 9.38
N ILE A 58 10.98 5.99 8.84
CA ILE A 58 10.47 4.78 8.20
C ILE A 58 10.73 3.61 9.15
N LEU A 59 9.67 2.90 9.51
CA LEU A 59 9.71 1.74 10.38
C LEU A 59 9.42 0.46 9.60
N VAL A 60 10.07 -0.63 10.01
CA VAL A 60 9.73 -1.99 9.59
C VAL A 60 8.71 -2.52 10.58
N VAL A 61 7.52 -2.86 10.10
CA VAL A 61 6.44 -3.39 10.92
C VAL A 61 6.10 -4.81 10.48
N LYS A 62 6.11 -5.74 11.42
CA LYS A 62 5.63 -7.11 11.25
C LYS A 62 4.17 -7.17 11.69
N PRO A 63 3.20 -7.50 10.80
CA PRO A 63 1.81 -7.66 11.22
C PRO A 63 1.68 -8.72 12.31
N LEU A 64 0.70 -8.54 13.20
CA LEU A 64 0.35 -9.50 14.25
C LEU A 64 -1.08 -10.01 14.03
N ASP A 65 -1.35 -11.23 14.48
CA ASP A 65 -2.71 -11.69 14.74
C ASP A 65 -3.25 -11.11 16.07
N LEU A 66 -4.51 -11.41 16.39
CA LEU A 66 -5.13 -10.93 17.63
C LEU A 66 -4.52 -11.57 18.89
N ALA A 67 -3.84 -12.71 18.75
CA ALA A 67 -3.08 -13.36 19.82
C ALA A 67 -1.65 -12.79 19.97
N GLY A 68 -1.30 -11.75 19.21
CA GLY A 68 0.02 -11.12 19.24
C GLY A 68 1.13 -11.91 18.54
N ARG A 69 0.78 -12.99 17.81
CA ARG A 69 1.75 -13.79 17.07
C ARG A 69 2.03 -13.14 15.70
N PRO A 70 3.27 -13.21 15.20
CA PRO A 70 3.61 -12.64 13.90
C PRO A 70 2.79 -13.27 12.75
N ALA A 71 2.07 -12.45 12.01
CA ALA A 71 1.28 -12.83 10.86
C ALA A 71 1.78 -12.14 9.59
N GLY A 72 1.64 -12.82 8.43
CA GLY A 72 1.93 -12.22 7.14
C GLY A 72 3.38 -11.76 6.92
N ARG A 73 3.57 -10.85 5.96
CA ARG A 73 4.89 -10.31 5.58
C ARG A 73 5.14 -8.96 6.24
N PRO A 74 6.38 -8.64 6.63
CA PRO A 74 6.72 -7.30 7.08
C PRO A 74 6.39 -6.26 6.01
N LEU A 75 6.03 -5.06 6.45
CA LEU A 75 5.84 -3.89 5.60
C LEU A 75 6.61 -2.70 6.14
N LEU A 76 6.85 -1.72 5.27
CA LEU A 76 7.38 -0.42 5.66
C LEU A 76 6.22 0.50 5.99
N SER A 77 6.36 1.26 7.07
CA SER A 77 5.38 2.23 7.53
C SER A 77 6.07 3.53 7.89
N ILE A 78 5.43 4.67 7.65
CA ILE A 78 5.91 5.95 8.17
C ILE A 78 5.43 6.11 9.61
N ASP A 79 6.32 6.56 10.49
CA ASP A 79 5.97 6.87 11.87
C ASP A 79 5.53 8.32 12.03
N ARG A 80 4.38 8.50 12.69
CA ARG A 80 3.80 9.79 13.07
C ARG A 80 3.50 9.88 14.57
N VAL A 81 3.75 8.83 15.34
CA VAL A 81 3.34 8.71 16.75
C VAL A 81 4.50 8.38 17.69
N ASP A 82 5.73 8.44 17.19
CA ASP A 82 6.94 8.17 17.97
C ASP A 82 7.07 6.73 18.45
N ALA A 83 6.68 5.79 17.59
CA ALA A 83 6.84 4.36 17.88
C ALA A 83 8.31 3.92 17.78
N GLY A 84 8.75 3.16 18.77
CA GLY A 84 10.07 2.55 18.86
C GLY A 84 10.08 1.08 18.43
N VAL A 85 11.28 0.52 18.32
CA VAL A 85 11.46 -0.92 18.05
C VAL A 85 11.00 -1.72 19.27
N GLY A 86 10.14 -2.70 19.02
CA GLY A 86 9.53 -3.54 20.06
C GLY A 86 8.08 -3.18 20.34
N ASP A 87 7.63 -1.99 19.98
CA ASP A 87 6.28 -1.50 20.25
C ASP A 87 5.23 -2.21 19.39
N THR A 88 4.07 -2.45 20.00
CA THR A 88 2.87 -2.88 19.30
C THR A 88 2.15 -1.65 18.80
N VAL A 89 1.75 -1.65 17.53
CA VAL A 89 1.24 -0.47 16.84
C VAL A 89 0.06 -0.80 15.93
N LEU A 90 -0.77 0.22 15.67
CA LEU A 90 -1.78 0.19 14.62
C LEU A 90 -1.24 0.84 13.35
N VAL A 91 -1.39 0.14 12.23
CA VAL A 91 -0.92 0.61 10.92
C VAL A 91 -2.08 0.74 9.96
N CYS A 92 -2.31 1.96 9.46
CA CYS A 92 -3.25 2.23 8.38
C CYS A 92 -2.61 1.88 7.03
N ARG A 93 -3.20 0.98 6.25
CA ARG A 93 -2.70 0.45 4.95
C ARG A 93 -3.46 0.98 3.73
N GLU A 94 -3.99 2.19 3.79
CA GLU A 94 -4.75 2.78 2.70
C GLU A 94 -4.11 4.08 2.22
N GLY A 95 -3.61 4.10 0.98
CA GLY A 95 -2.92 5.27 0.42
C GLY A 95 -3.76 6.53 0.25
N GLY A 96 -5.10 6.45 0.35
CA GLY A 96 -5.98 7.63 0.41
C GLY A 96 -5.99 8.22 1.83
N SER A 97 -6.42 7.41 2.80
CA SER A 97 -6.53 7.80 4.21
C SER A 97 -5.17 8.10 4.87
N ALA A 98 -4.12 7.40 4.45
CA ALA A 98 -2.75 7.64 4.92
C ALA A 98 -2.25 9.03 4.58
N ARG A 99 -2.63 9.59 3.42
CA ARG A 99 -2.19 10.94 3.00
C ARG A 99 -2.80 12.04 3.84
N LEU A 100 -3.99 11.82 4.42
CA LEU A 100 -4.63 12.79 5.32
C LEU A 100 -3.82 13.04 6.59
N LEU A 101 -2.92 12.12 6.95
CA LEU A 101 -2.03 12.25 8.10
C LEU A 101 -0.74 13.02 7.78
N PHE A 102 -0.60 13.48 6.54
CA PHE A 102 0.54 14.25 6.06
C PHE A 102 0.04 15.62 5.59
N ASP A 103 0.80 16.66 5.90
CA ASP A 103 0.56 18.02 5.40
C ASP A 103 0.86 18.16 3.89
N ASP A 104 1.14 17.04 3.21
CA ASP A 104 1.60 16.97 1.84
C ASP A 104 0.98 15.76 1.11
N GLU A 105 0.03 16.06 0.22
CA GLU A 105 -0.70 15.08 -0.59
C GLU A 105 0.19 14.32 -1.58
N MET A 106 1.37 14.86 -1.93
CA MET A 106 2.31 14.26 -2.85
C MET A 106 3.21 13.22 -2.17
N THR A 107 3.11 13.07 -0.84
CA THR A 107 3.88 12.08 -0.09
C THR A 107 3.55 10.66 -0.59
N PRO A 108 4.55 9.90 -1.08
CA PRO A 108 4.34 8.55 -1.57
C PRO A 108 4.23 7.57 -0.39
N VAL A 109 3.10 7.60 0.32
CA VAL A 109 2.84 6.76 1.49
C VAL A 109 1.70 5.78 1.25
N GLN A 110 1.93 4.53 1.64
CA GLN A 110 0.92 3.46 1.59
C GLN A 110 0.57 2.94 3.00
N ALA A 111 1.50 3.06 3.95
CA ALA A 111 1.31 2.61 5.32
C ALA A 111 1.85 3.63 6.32
N VAL A 112 1.06 3.89 7.37
CA VAL A 112 1.36 4.88 8.41
C VAL A 112 1.04 4.28 9.75
N VAL A 113 1.96 4.45 10.70
CA VAL A 113 1.72 4.12 12.11
C VAL A 113 0.86 5.24 12.71
N VAL A 114 -0.32 4.87 13.20
CA VAL A 114 -1.32 5.84 13.70
C VAL A 114 -1.52 5.81 15.20
N ALA A 115 -1.07 4.74 15.87
CA ALA A 115 -1.15 4.60 17.32
C ALA A 115 -0.16 3.55 17.82
N VAL A 116 0.30 3.73 19.06
CA VAL A 116 0.96 2.70 19.87
C VAL A 116 -0.12 2.02 20.72
N VAL A 117 -0.04 0.70 20.86
CA VAL A 117 -1.06 -0.13 21.52
C VAL A 117 -0.52 -0.60 22.87
N ASP A 118 -1.20 -0.20 23.94
CA ASP A 118 -0.86 -0.62 25.31
C ASP A 118 -1.44 -2.00 25.66
N ARG A 119 -2.68 -2.27 25.22
CA ARG A 119 -3.40 -3.53 25.51
C ARG A 119 -4.40 -3.86 24.41
N VAL A 120 -4.60 -5.17 24.19
CA VAL A 120 -5.66 -5.71 23.34
C VAL A 120 -6.54 -6.60 24.21
N ASP A 121 -7.79 -6.20 24.39
CA ASP A 121 -8.79 -6.99 25.09
C ASP A 121 -9.70 -7.67 24.06
N LEU A 122 -9.76 -9.00 24.09
CA LEU A 122 -10.58 -9.79 23.19
C LEU A 122 -11.81 -10.31 23.91
N ALA A 123 -12.94 -10.36 23.20
CA ALA A 123 -14.12 -11.06 23.70
C ALA A 123 -13.82 -12.57 23.82
N PRO A 124 -14.43 -13.28 24.79
CA PRO A 124 -14.08 -14.67 25.10
C PRO A 124 -14.21 -15.62 23.91
N ASP A 125 -15.17 -15.37 23.03
CA ASP A 125 -15.46 -16.14 21.82
C ASP A 125 -14.41 -16.00 20.72
N LEU A 126 -13.63 -14.91 20.72
CA LEU A 126 -12.57 -14.65 19.74
C LEU A 126 -11.19 -15.12 20.20
N ALA A 127 -10.99 -15.30 21.50
CA ALA A 127 -9.72 -15.78 22.07
C ALA A 127 -9.45 -17.26 21.76
N GLU A 128 -10.51 -18.07 21.71
CA GLU A 128 -10.44 -19.53 21.44
C GLU A 128 -10.23 -19.85 19.95
N ALA A 129 -10.53 -18.89 19.06
CA ALA A 129 -10.55 -19.10 17.60
C ALA A 129 -9.20 -18.81 16.89
N SER A 130 -8.15 -18.44 17.65
CA SER A 130 -6.89 -17.90 17.11
C SER A 130 -5.70 -18.86 17.23
#